data_AF-A0A2T7EZB7-F1
#
_entry.id   AF-A0A2T7EZB7-F1
#
_cell.length_a   1.000
_cell.length_b   1.000
_cell.length_c   1.000
_cell.angle_alpha   90.00
_cell.angle_beta   90.00
_cell.angle_gamma   90.00
#
_symmetry.space_group_name_H-M   'P 1'
#
loop_
_entity.id
_entity.type
_entity.pdbx_description
1 polymer ?
#
loop_
_entity_poly.entity_id
_entity_poly.type
_entity_poly.pdbx_seq_one_letter_code
_entity_poly.pdbx_strand_id
1 'polypeptide(L)'
;MSVNYRLAPEHRFPAAYDDGVAALRYLDANPLPADVVTVPVDLSSCFLAGDSAGGNITHHVAQRWASMSATSPAASLRVAGAVLIQPFFGGEERTGAEVALDRVSALSVAGTDHYWREFLPEGAIRDHEAARVCGDGVELAEAFPPAMVVVGGFDLLKDWQARYVEALRGKGKPVRVVEYPDAVHGFHAFPELADSGKLVEEMKLFVKEHRSKRAV
;
A
#
# COMPACT_ATOMS: atom_id res chain seq x y z
N MET A 1 -13.87 3.57 -3.85
CA MET A 1 -13.45 4.86 -4.44
C MET A 1 -12.04 4.66 -4.98
N SER A 2 -11.78 5.04 -6.23
CA SER A 2 -10.42 5.08 -6.80
C SER A 2 -9.98 6.53 -6.87
N VAL A 3 -8.78 6.84 -6.36
CA VAL A 3 -8.26 8.22 -6.29
C VAL A 3 -7.40 8.48 -7.53
N ASN A 4 -7.79 9.47 -8.32
CA ASN A 4 -6.98 9.94 -9.45
C ASN A 4 -5.90 10.92 -8.95
N TYR A 5 -4.91 10.40 -8.23
CA TYR A 5 -3.84 11.18 -7.62
C TYR A 5 -2.90 11.78 -8.67
N ARG A 6 -2.24 12.89 -8.32
CA ARG A 6 -1.25 13.54 -9.17
C ARG A 6 -0.03 12.64 -9.40
N LEU A 7 0.47 12.64 -10.64
CA LEU A 7 1.56 11.78 -11.07
C LEU A 7 2.89 12.52 -11.14
N ALA A 8 3.97 11.77 -10.90
CA ALA A 8 5.32 12.21 -11.20
C ALA A 8 5.61 12.05 -12.72
N PRO A 9 6.50 12.87 -13.30
CA PRO A 9 7.38 13.84 -12.63
C PRO A 9 6.79 15.24 -12.38
N GLU A 10 5.62 15.55 -12.93
CA GLU A 10 4.99 16.87 -12.78
C GLU A 10 4.68 17.19 -11.31
N HIS A 11 4.37 16.14 -10.54
CA HIS A 11 4.09 16.20 -9.11
C HIS A 11 4.85 15.08 -8.38
N ARG A 12 6.11 15.35 -8.07
CA ARG A 12 6.99 14.46 -7.27
C ARG A 12 6.45 14.24 -5.85
N PHE A 13 7.13 13.39 -5.08
CA PHE A 13 6.91 13.22 -3.65
C PHE A 13 6.75 14.60 -2.96
N PRO A 14 5.77 14.79 -2.05
CA PRO A 14 4.81 13.80 -1.55
C PRO A 14 3.42 13.85 -2.20
N ALA A 15 3.27 14.40 -3.41
CA ALA A 15 1.96 14.78 -3.96
C ALA A 15 0.90 13.66 -3.95
N ALA A 16 1.24 12.45 -4.40
CA ALA A 16 0.32 11.32 -4.41
C ALA A 16 -0.16 10.91 -3.00
N TYR A 17 0.69 11.09 -1.98
CA TYR A 17 0.35 10.77 -0.59
C TYR A 17 -0.57 11.83 -0.01
N ASP A 18 -0.31 13.10 -0.33
CA ASP A 18 -1.16 14.21 0.07
C ASP A 18 -2.57 14.07 -0.52
N ASP A 19 -2.67 13.66 -1.78
CA ASP A 19 -3.94 13.43 -2.47
C ASP A 19 -4.73 12.28 -1.84
N GLY A 20 -4.05 11.18 -1.46
CA GLY A 20 -4.69 10.08 -0.74
C GLY A 20 -5.22 10.48 0.64
N VAL A 21 -4.45 11.26 1.41
CA VAL A 21 -4.91 11.80 2.71
C VAL A 21 -6.04 12.81 2.52
N ALA A 22 -5.98 13.66 1.49
CA ALA A 22 -7.04 14.61 1.17
C ALA A 22 -8.35 13.88 0.81
N ALA A 23 -8.28 12.76 0.08
CA ALA A 23 -9.43 11.93 -0.22
C ALA A 23 -10.08 11.35 1.05
N LEU A 24 -9.28 10.89 2.02
CA LEU A 24 -9.80 10.43 3.32
C LEU A 24 -10.46 11.56 4.11
N ARG A 25 -9.84 12.75 4.16
CA ARG A 25 -10.43 13.93 4.80
C ARG A 25 -11.75 14.33 4.16
N TYR A 26 -11.84 14.27 2.84
CA TYR A 26 -13.07 14.57 2.11
C TYR A 26 -14.19 13.60 2.49
N LEU A 27 -13.90 12.29 2.53
CA LEU A 27 -14.87 11.28 2.94
C LEU A 27 -15.31 11.43 4.40
N ASP A 28 -14.41 11.81 5.29
CA ASP A 28 -14.73 12.00 6.72
C ASP A 28 -15.59 13.24 6.97
N ALA A 29 -15.39 14.30 6.17
CA ALA A 29 -16.08 15.58 6.36
C ALA A 29 -17.40 15.70 5.60
N ASN A 30 -17.64 14.88 4.57
CA ASN A 30 -18.77 15.04 3.65
C ASN A 30 -19.64 13.79 3.58
N PRO A 31 -20.98 13.91 3.67
CA PRO A 31 -21.86 12.80 3.33
C PRO A 31 -21.68 12.47 1.84
N LEU A 32 -21.59 11.18 1.53
CA LEU A 32 -21.47 10.73 0.14
C LEU A 32 -22.73 11.11 -0.66
N PRO A 33 -22.58 11.68 -1.87
CA PRO A 33 -23.73 12.05 -2.69
C PRO A 33 -24.60 10.82 -3.00
N ALA A 34 -25.88 10.88 -2.65
CA ALA A 34 -26.81 9.76 -2.79
C ALA A 34 -27.07 9.37 -4.27
N ASP A 35 -26.82 10.29 -5.20
CA ASP A 35 -26.89 10.09 -6.65
C ASP A 35 -25.66 9.36 -7.22
N VAL A 36 -24.52 9.43 -6.53
CA VAL A 36 -23.26 8.77 -6.95
C VAL A 36 -23.07 7.43 -6.24
N VAL A 37 -23.52 7.32 -4.99
CA VAL A 37 -23.30 6.14 -4.15
C VAL A 37 -24.63 5.48 -3.82
N THR A 38 -24.94 4.42 -4.57
CA THR A 38 -26.21 3.67 -4.47
C THR A 38 -26.23 2.63 -3.34
N VAL A 39 -25.11 2.43 -2.66
CA VAL A 39 -24.97 1.44 -1.58
C VAL A 39 -24.59 2.14 -0.27
N PRO A 40 -25.14 1.72 0.89
CA PRO A 40 -24.72 2.29 2.17
C PRO A 40 -23.23 2.08 2.41
N VAL A 41 -22.50 3.17 2.70
CA VAL A 41 -21.07 3.14 3.03
C VAL A 41 -20.89 3.28 4.53
N ASP A 42 -20.03 2.42 5.08
CA ASP A 42 -19.73 2.36 6.51
C ASP A 42 -18.32 2.90 6.76
N LEU A 43 -18.21 4.20 7.07
CA LEU A 43 -16.93 4.87 7.30
C LEU A 43 -16.18 4.37 8.55
N SER A 44 -16.85 3.64 9.44
CA SER A 44 -16.22 3.01 10.60
C SER A 44 -15.38 1.76 10.25
N SER A 45 -15.44 1.33 8.98
CA SER A 45 -14.79 0.12 8.46
C SER A 45 -14.17 0.35 7.06
N CYS A 46 -13.39 1.42 6.89
CA CYS A 46 -12.74 1.72 5.62
C CYS A 46 -11.48 0.87 5.41
N PHE A 47 -11.23 0.49 4.16
CA PHE A 47 -10.03 -0.24 3.77
C PHE A 47 -9.28 0.55 2.70
N LEU A 48 -7.97 0.68 2.86
CA LEU A 48 -7.08 1.20 1.82
C LEU A 48 -6.54 0.02 1.03
N ALA A 49 -6.44 0.15 -0.29
CA ALA A 49 -5.88 -0.88 -1.15
C ALA A 49 -5.14 -0.26 -2.32
N GLY A 50 -4.02 -0.86 -2.69
CA GLY A 50 -3.27 -0.46 -3.86
C GLY A 50 -2.20 -1.48 -4.22
N ASP A 51 -1.86 -1.51 -5.50
CA ASP A 51 -0.87 -2.41 -6.08
C ASP A 51 0.41 -1.66 -6.45
N SER A 52 1.57 -2.31 -6.35
CA SER A 52 2.85 -1.73 -6.77
C SER A 52 3.08 -0.35 -6.13
N ALA A 53 3.25 0.71 -6.93
CA ALA A 53 3.33 2.10 -6.45
C ALA A 53 2.09 2.53 -5.65
N GLY A 54 0.89 2.05 -5.99
CA GLY A 54 -0.32 2.19 -5.20
C GLY A 54 -0.25 1.50 -3.83
N GLY A 55 0.45 0.36 -3.73
CA GLY A 55 0.73 -0.30 -2.45
C GLY A 55 1.66 0.52 -1.56
N ASN A 56 2.66 1.16 -2.17
CA ASN A 56 3.51 2.15 -1.50
C ASN A 56 2.69 3.38 -1.02
N ILE A 57 1.86 3.96 -1.88
CA ILE A 57 0.95 5.06 -1.52
C ILE A 57 0.01 4.63 -0.39
N THR A 58 -0.55 3.42 -0.45
CA THR A 58 -1.41 2.85 0.59
C THR A 58 -0.72 2.84 1.95
N HIS A 59 0.54 2.40 2.01
CA HIS A 59 1.35 2.45 3.23
C HIS A 59 1.47 3.88 3.77
N HIS A 60 1.91 4.82 2.93
CA HIS A 60 2.17 6.20 3.35
C HIS A 60 0.91 6.94 3.76
N VAL A 61 -0.22 6.73 3.06
CA VAL A 61 -1.52 7.29 3.43
C VAL A 61 -2.01 6.70 4.76
N ALA A 62 -1.89 5.38 4.96
CA ALA A 62 -2.26 4.73 6.21
C ALA A 62 -1.42 5.25 7.39
N GLN A 63 -0.10 5.37 7.20
CA GLN A 63 0.84 5.90 8.18
C GLN A 63 0.49 7.33 8.57
N ARG A 64 0.31 8.22 7.59
CA ARG A 64 -0.04 9.63 7.82
C ARG A 64 -1.40 9.79 8.50
N TRP A 65 -2.40 9.03 8.05
CA TRP A 65 -3.73 9.05 8.66
C TRP A 65 -3.68 8.60 10.12
N ALA A 66 -3.01 7.47 10.41
CA ALA A 66 -2.85 6.95 11.76
C ALA A 66 -2.10 7.92 12.69
N SER A 67 -1.06 8.59 12.19
CA SER A 67 -0.32 9.61 12.95
C SER A 67 -1.19 10.83 13.30
N MET A 68 -2.14 11.22 12.44
CA MET A 68 -3.07 12.32 12.71
C MET A 68 -4.19 11.93 13.68
N SER A 69 -4.74 10.72 13.57
CA SER A 69 -5.85 10.29 14.44
C SER A 69 -5.46 10.25 15.91
N ALA A 70 -4.17 10.07 16.23
CA ALA A 70 -3.66 10.17 17.61
C ALA A 70 -3.88 11.57 18.24
N THR A 71 -4.02 12.62 17.43
CA THR A 71 -4.18 14.01 17.89
C THR A 71 -5.57 14.60 17.59
N SER A 72 -6.45 13.87 16.91
CA SER A 72 -7.84 14.27 16.63
C SER A 72 -8.80 13.08 16.70
N PRO A 73 -9.36 12.77 17.88
CA PRO A 73 -10.27 11.64 18.09
C PRO A 73 -11.67 11.81 17.46
N ALA A 74 -11.94 12.93 16.78
CA ALA A 74 -13.25 13.27 16.24
C ALA A 74 -13.53 12.70 14.83
N ALA A 75 -12.58 12.01 14.20
CA ALA A 75 -12.78 11.43 12.88
C ALA A 75 -13.80 10.29 12.92
N SER A 76 -14.82 10.38 12.07
CA SER A 76 -15.81 9.32 11.88
C SER A 76 -15.26 8.17 11.02
N LEU A 77 -14.28 8.49 10.16
CA LEU A 77 -13.59 7.56 9.30
C LEU A 77 -12.50 6.80 10.05
N ARG A 78 -12.64 5.49 10.11
CA ARG A 78 -11.64 4.56 10.63
C ARG A 78 -11.09 3.70 9.50
N VAL A 79 -9.77 3.74 9.30
CA VAL A 79 -9.06 2.77 8.46
C VAL A 79 -8.91 1.47 9.23
N ALA A 80 -9.71 0.47 8.88
CA ALA A 80 -9.77 -0.84 9.51
C ALA A 80 -8.72 -1.83 8.96
N GLY A 81 -8.18 -1.59 7.77
CA GLY A 81 -7.14 -2.41 7.16
C GLY A 81 -6.49 -1.77 5.94
N ALA A 82 -5.27 -2.21 5.62
CA ALA A 82 -4.55 -1.84 4.41
C ALA A 82 -4.19 -3.10 3.59
N VAL A 83 -4.55 -3.12 2.32
CA VAL A 83 -4.21 -4.21 1.38
C VAL A 83 -3.12 -3.71 0.43
N LEU A 84 -1.91 -4.23 0.59
CA LEU A 84 -0.73 -3.86 -0.17
C LEU A 84 -0.40 -4.99 -1.14
N ILE A 85 -0.75 -4.81 -2.42
CA ILE A 85 -0.53 -5.83 -3.44
C ILE A 85 0.84 -5.59 -4.07
N GLN A 86 1.81 -6.49 -3.83
CA GLN A 86 3.16 -6.37 -4.39
C GLN A 86 3.75 -4.95 -4.21
N PRO A 87 3.73 -4.38 -2.98
CA PRO A 87 4.01 -2.96 -2.79
C PRO A 87 5.42 -2.58 -3.23
N PHE A 88 5.52 -1.40 -3.85
CA PHE A 88 6.76 -0.90 -4.43
C PHE A 88 7.60 -0.18 -3.37
N PHE A 89 8.37 -0.96 -2.62
CA PHE A 89 9.39 -0.46 -1.69
C PHE A 89 10.79 -0.64 -2.27
N GLY A 90 11.77 0.01 -1.65
CA GLY A 90 13.14 -0.02 -2.15
C GLY A 90 14.18 0.51 -1.16
N GLY A 91 15.39 0.64 -1.67
CA GLY A 91 16.56 1.16 -0.97
C GLY A 91 17.75 1.16 -1.94
N GLU A 92 18.82 1.85 -1.57
CA GLU A 92 20.03 1.86 -2.39
C GLU A 92 20.71 0.50 -2.50
N GLU A 93 20.72 -0.26 -1.40
CA GLU A 93 21.17 -1.65 -1.37
C GLU A 93 20.34 -2.51 -2.34
N ARG A 94 21.01 -3.33 -3.14
CA ARG A 94 20.31 -4.31 -3.99
C ARG A 94 20.04 -5.59 -3.24
N THR A 95 18.81 -6.04 -3.33
CA THR A 95 18.37 -7.32 -2.79
C THR A 95 18.77 -8.50 -3.68
N GLY A 96 18.71 -9.72 -3.14
CA GLY A 96 19.01 -10.92 -3.92
C GLY A 96 18.01 -11.11 -5.07
N ALA A 97 16.74 -10.82 -4.83
CA ALA A 97 15.69 -10.83 -5.85
C ALA A 97 15.93 -9.81 -6.96
N GLU A 98 16.33 -8.58 -6.64
CA GLU A 98 16.65 -7.57 -7.65
C GLU A 98 17.78 -8.03 -8.57
N VAL A 99 18.81 -8.69 -8.04
CA VAL A 99 19.93 -9.23 -8.83
C VAL A 99 19.50 -10.45 -9.65
N ALA A 100 18.77 -11.39 -9.03
CA ALA A 100 18.43 -12.67 -9.66
C ALA A 100 17.32 -12.56 -10.72
N LEU A 101 16.41 -11.59 -10.58
CA LEU A 101 15.24 -11.43 -11.44
C LEU A 101 15.33 -10.24 -12.40
N ASP A 102 16.46 -9.50 -12.42
CA ASP A 102 16.65 -8.42 -13.38
C ASP A 102 16.49 -8.94 -14.82
N ARG A 103 15.67 -8.24 -15.62
CA ARG A 103 15.32 -8.59 -17.01
C ARG A 103 14.57 -9.93 -17.19
N VAL A 104 14.20 -10.60 -16.10
CA VAL A 104 13.37 -11.82 -16.11
C VAL A 104 11.96 -11.52 -15.60
N SER A 105 11.85 -10.69 -14.56
CA SER A 105 10.57 -10.21 -14.05
C SER A 105 9.90 -9.22 -15.02
N ALA A 106 8.62 -8.94 -14.80
CA ALA A 106 7.91 -7.85 -15.46
C ALA A 106 8.52 -6.47 -15.14
N LEU A 107 9.25 -6.36 -14.03
CA LEU A 107 10.09 -5.21 -13.68
C LEU A 107 11.56 -5.47 -13.98
N SER A 108 12.33 -4.39 -14.15
CA SER A 108 13.81 -4.44 -14.23
C SER A 108 14.42 -3.42 -13.27
N VAL A 109 15.66 -3.66 -12.87
CA VAL A 109 16.40 -2.73 -12.00
C VAL A 109 16.50 -1.34 -12.62
N ALA A 110 16.79 -1.26 -13.92
CA ALA A 110 16.85 0.02 -14.63
C ALA A 110 15.49 0.74 -14.66
N GLY A 111 14.40 -0.01 -14.82
CA GLY A 111 13.04 0.54 -14.79
C GLY A 111 12.66 1.06 -13.40
N THR A 112 12.94 0.29 -12.35
CA THR A 112 12.64 0.72 -10.98
C THR A 112 13.46 1.93 -10.54
N ASP A 113 14.73 2.00 -10.96
CA ASP A 113 15.59 3.18 -10.73
C ASP A 113 15.06 4.43 -11.44
N HIS A 114 14.53 4.26 -12.66
CA HIS A 114 13.90 5.36 -13.39
C HIS A 114 12.64 5.86 -12.65
N TYR A 115 11.74 4.96 -12.24
CA TYR A 115 10.54 5.34 -11.49
C TYR A 115 10.87 6.08 -10.18
N TRP A 116 11.86 5.59 -9.43
CA TRP A 116 12.30 6.30 -8.23
C TRP A 116 12.88 7.68 -8.54
N ARG A 117 13.66 7.82 -9.62
CA ARG A 117 14.22 9.12 -10.04
C ARG A 117 13.14 10.12 -10.43
N GLU A 118 12.06 9.67 -11.08
CA GLU A 118 10.94 10.55 -11.43
C GLU A 118 10.12 10.93 -10.20
N PHE A 119 9.94 10.01 -9.25
CA PHE A 119 9.07 10.22 -8.10
C PHE A 119 9.73 10.95 -6.93
N LEU A 120 10.97 10.64 -6.59
CA LEU A 120 11.65 11.22 -5.43
C LEU A 120 11.95 12.72 -5.59
N PRO A 121 12.15 13.47 -4.50
CA PRO A 121 12.68 14.84 -4.58
C PRO A 121 13.99 14.86 -5.37
N GLU A 122 14.24 15.96 -6.09
CA GLU A 122 15.50 16.10 -6.83
C GLU A 122 16.72 15.96 -5.91
N GLY A 123 17.67 15.13 -6.30
CA GLY A 123 18.88 14.83 -5.52
C GLY A 123 18.69 13.80 -4.40
N ALA A 124 17.46 13.36 -4.12
CA ALA A 124 17.23 12.26 -3.19
C ALA A 124 17.59 10.90 -3.80
N ILE A 125 18.00 9.97 -2.94
CA ILE A 125 18.31 8.59 -3.25
C ILE A 125 17.21 7.67 -2.69
N ARG A 126 17.23 6.39 -3.04
CA ARG A 126 16.20 5.40 -2.65
C ARG A 126 16.22 5.04 -1.17
N ASP A 127 17.17 5.56 -0.40
CA ASP A 127 17.16 5.54 1.07
C ASP A 127 16.22 6.58 1.68
N HIS A 128 15.61 7.43 0.85
CA HIS A 128 14.55 8.35 1.25
C HIS A 128 13.32 7.59 1.78
N GLU A 129 12.61 8.16 2.76
CA GLU A 129 11.46 7.53 3.46
C GLU A 129 10.35 7.05 2.53
N ALA A 130 10.22 7.68 1.36
CA ALA A 130 9.26 7.31 0.33
C ALA A 130 9.51 5.90 -0.22
N ALA A 131 10.77 5.49 -0.34
CA ALA A 131 11.19 4.21 -0.88
C ALA A 131 11.56 3.21 0.22
N ARG A 132 12.40 3.62 1.18
CA ARG A 132 12.84 2.79 2.29
C ARG A 132 11.90 2.92 3.48
N VAL A 133 10.97 1.98 3.58
CA VAL A 133 9.94 1.91 4.64
C VAL A 133 10.25 0.91 5.76
N CYS A 134 11.47 0.38 5.79
CA CYS A 134 11.95 -0.57 6.79
C CYS A 134 13.43 -0.35 7.09
N GLY A 135 13.86 -0.71 8.30
CA GLY A 135 15.23 -0.53 8.79
C GLY A 135 15.31 0.45 9.95
N ASP A 136 16.54 0.74 10.39
CA ASP A 136 16.81 1.61 11.53
C ASP A 136 16.27 3.03 11.28
N GLY A 137 15.64 3.61 12.31
CA GLY A 137 15.07 4.95 12.26
C GLY A 137 13.75 5.09 11.50
N VAL A 138 13.22 4.01 10.91
CA VAL A 138 11.89 4.05 10.30
C VAL A 138 10.82 3.85 11.36
N GLU A 139 9.98 4.86 11.55
CA GLU A 139 8.87 4.82 12.49
C GLU A 139 7.55 4.40 11.87
N LEU A 140 6.69 3.80 12.70
CA LEU A 140 5.36 3.40 12.30
C LEU A 140 4.37 3.84 13.36
N ALA A 141 3.26 4.42 12.94
CA ALA A 141 2.25 4.94 13.84
C ALA A 141 1.69 3.83 14.74
N GLU A 142 1.43 4.14 16.00
CA GLU A 142 0.81 3.19 16.93
C GLU A 142 -0.55 2.71 16.41
N ALA A 143 -1.33 3.62 15.82
CA ALA A 143 -2.62 3.34 15.22
C ALA A 143 -2.56 2.80 13.78
N PHE A 144 -1.38 2.43 13.26
CA PHE A 144 -1.28 1.85 11.91
C PHE A 144 -2.17 0.60 11.80
N PRO A 145 -3.00 0.48 10.75
CA PRO A 145 -4.00 -0.56 10.67
C PRO A 145 -3.39 -1.95 10.42
N PRO A 146 -4.13 -3.03 10.69
CA PRO A 146 -3.81 -4.36 10.18
C PRO A 146 -3.52 -4.33 8.68
N ALA A 147 -2.51 -5.07 8.25
CA ALA A 147 -2.07 -5.08 6.86
C ALA A 147 -2.22 -6.47 6.22
N MET A 148 -2.59 -6.51 4.95
CA MET A 148 -2.40 -7.66 4.07
C MET A 148 -1.30 -7.31 3.08
N VAL A 149 -0.23 -8.10 3.00
CA VAL A 149 0.85 -7.93 2.04
C VAL A 149 0.85 -9.10 1.08
N VAL A 150 0.70 -8.81 -0.21
CA VAL A 150 0.73 -9.81 -1.28
C VAL A 150 2.11 -9.84 -1.91
N VAL A 151 2.68 -11.03 -2.05
CA VAL A 151 4.04 -11.23 -2.58
C VAL A 151 3.98 -12.21 -3.75
N GLY A 152 4.62 -11.85 -4.87
CA GLY A 152 4.81 -12.75 -6.01
C GLY A 152 6.22 -13.35 -6.03
N GLY A 153 6.37 -14.64 -6.32
CA GLY A 153 7.69 -15.28 -6.29
C GLY A 153 8.62 -14.87 -7.44
N PHE A 154 8.07 -14.40 -8.57
CA PHE A 154 8.80 -13.80 -9.70
C PHE A 154 8.71 -12.27 -9.72
N ASP A 155 8.43 -11.66 -8.58
CA ASP A 155 8.47 -10.22 -8.39
C ASP A 155 9.90 -9.75 -8.04
N LEU A 156 10.41 -8.78 -8.80
CA LEU A 156 11.70 -8.13 -8.55
C LEU A 156 11.79 -7.52 -7.14
N LEU A 157 10.66 -7.10 -6.58
CA LEU A 157 10.59 -6.35 -5.31
C LEU A 157 10.30 -7.25 -4.09
N LYS A 158 10.20 -8.58 -4.27
CA LYS A 158 9.75 -9.50 -3.21
C LYS A 158 10.58 -9.44 -1.93
N ASP A 159 11.89 -9.21 -2.03
CA ASP A 159 12.76 -9.12 -0.85
C ASP A 159 12.47 -7.84 -0.04
N TRP A 160 12.17 -6.72 -0.70
CA TRP A 160 11.71 -5.50 -0.03
C TRP A 160 10.35 -5.68 0.63
N GLN A 161 9.44 -6.42 -0.01
CA GLN A 161 8.13 -6.76 0.54
C GLN A 161 8.28 -7.64 1.79
N ALA A 162 9.17 -8.64 1.75
CA ALA A 162 9.48 -9.49 2.90
C ALA A 162 10.11 -8.69 4.06
N ARG A 163 11.07 -7.80 3.77
CA ARG A 163 11.66 -6.88 4.78
C ARG A 163 10.58 -6.00 5.43
N TYR A 164 9.62 -5.51 4.65
CA TYR A 164 8.50 -4.73 5.16
C TYR A 164 7.57 -5.54 6.08
N VAL A 165 7.25 -6.80 5.71
CA VAL A 165 6.47 -7.72 6.56
C VAL A 165 7.15 -7.91 7.92
N GLU A 166 8.47 -8.15 7.92
CA GLU A 166 9.22 -8.31 9.16
C GLU A 166 9.27 -7.02 9.98
N ALA A 167 9.37 -5.86 9.34
CA ALA A 167 9.30 -4.57 10.04
C ALA A 167 7.95 -4.35 10.73
N LEU A 168 6.83 -4.67 10.05
CA LEU A 168 5.50 -4.60 10.64
C LEU A 168 5.34 -5.56 11.83
N ARG A 169 5.79 -6.81 11.68
CA ARG A 169 5.77 -7.82 12.76
C ARG A 169 6.61 -7.38 13.95
N GLY A 170 7.82 -6.87 13.70
CA GLY A 170 8.72 -6.36 14.73
C GLY A 170 8.14 -5.18 15.52
N LYS A 171 7.29 -4.37 14.89
CA LYS A 171 6.52 -3.30 15.55
C LYS A 171 5.15 -3.74 16.07
N GLY A 172 4.91 -5.05 16.17
CA GLY A 172 3.70 -5.64 16.75
C GLY A 172 2.42 -5.40 15.93
N LYS A 173 2.53 -5.07 14.64
CA LYS A 173 1.35 -4.86 13.79
C LYS A 173 0.80 -6.19 13.27
N PRO A 174 -0.53 -6.39 13.24
CA PRO A 174 -1.12 -7.55 12.57
C PRO A 174 -0.83 -7.52 11.08
N VAL A 175 -0.25 -8.61 10.55
CA VAL A 175 0.06 -8.76 9.12
C VAL A 175 -0.39 -10.12 8.62
N ARG A 176 -1.26 -10.12 7.59
CA ARG A 176 -1.51 -11.29 6.75
C ARG A 176 -0.57 -11.24 5.54
N VAL A 177 0.23 -12.28 5.36
CA VAL A 177 1.05 -12.44 4.15
C VAL A 177 0.33 -13.41 3.22
N VAL A 178 0.20 -13.04 1.95
CA VAL A 178 -0.39 -13.89 0.91
C VAL A 178 0.63 -14.04 -0.21
N GLU A 179 1.08 -15.27 -0.44
CA GLU A 179 2.16 -15.55 -1.38
C GLU A 179 1.64 -16.31 -2.59
N TYR A 180 2.07 -15.88 -3.77
CA TYR A 180 1.84 -16.54 -5.04
C TYR A 180 3.20 -16.88 -5.67
N PRO A 181 3.74 -18.10 -5.43
CA PRO A 181 5.11 -18.45 -5.79
C PRO A 181 5.43 -18.30 -7.28
N ASP A 182 4.45 -18.52 -8.15
CA ASP A 182 4.63 -18.45 -9.60
C ASP A 182 4.20 -17.11 -10.21
N ALA A 183 3.74 -16.16 -9.39
CA ALA A 183 3.24 -14.88 -9.87
C ALA A 183 4.37 -13.88 -10.19
N VAL A 184 4.24 -13.24 -11.34
CA VAL A 184 5.01 -12.05 -11.73
C VAL A 184 4.46 -10.78 -11.08
N HIS A 185 5.23 -9.69 -11.12
CA HIS A 185 4.74 -8.38 -10.69
C HIS A 185 3.51 -7.96 -11.53
N GLY A 186 2.44 -7.53 -10.87
CA GLY A 186 1.21 -7.10 -11.53
C GLY A 186 0.30 -8.22 -12.03
N PHE A 187 0.51 -9.48 -11.61
CA PHE A 187 -0.26 -10.64 -12.11
C PHE A 187 -1.79 -10.46 -12.01
N HIS A 188 -2.26 -9.75 -10.99
CA HIS A 188 -3.68 -9.52 -10.71
C HIS A 188 -4.41 -8.72 -11.80
N ALA A 189 -3.67 -8.02 -12.68
CA ALA A 189 -4.23 -7.33 -13.84
C ALA A 189 -4.69 -8.28 -14.96
N PHE A 190 -4.32 -9.57 -14.88
CA PHE A 190 -4.67 -10.60 -15.86
C PHE A 190 -5.73 -11.54 -15.26
N PRO A 191 -7.04 -11.32 -15.53
CA PRO A 191 -8.12 -12.09 -14.92
C PRO A 191 -8.13 -13.57 -15.34
N GLU A 192 -7.45 -13.92 -16.43
CA GLU A 192 -7.30 -15.29 -16.91
C GLU A 192 -6.37 -16.14 -16.02
N LEU A 193 -5.51 -15.49 -15.22
CA LEU A 193 -4.65 -16.19 -14.27
C LEU A 193 -5.47 -16.61 -13.04
N ALA A 194 -5.45 -17.89 -12.71
CA ALA A 194 -6.19 -18.44 -11.57
C ALA A 194 -5.87 -17.74 -10.25
N ASP A 195 -4.64 -17.28 -10.08
CA ASP A 195 -4.18 -16.57 -8.87
C ASP A 195 -4.84 -15.19 -8.73
N SER A 196 -5.24 -14.53 -9.82
CA SER A 196 -5.98 -13.27 -9.77
C SER A 196 -7.34 -13.45 -9.07
N GLY A 197 -8.04 -14.55 -9.39
CA GLY A 197 -9.29 -14.90 -8.72
C GLY A 197 -9.10 -15.27 -7.25
N LYS A 198 -8.03 -16.02 -6.92
CA LYS A 198 -7.68 -16.35 -5.53
C LYS A 198 -7.37 -15.10 -4.70
N LEU A 199 -6.65 -14.12 -5.28
CA LEU A 199 -6.34 -12.87 -4.60
C LEU A 199 -7.61 -12.10 -4.22
N VAL A 200 -8.61 -12.05 -5.11
CA VAL A 200 -9.90 -11.42 -4.79
C VAL A 200 -10.58 -12.10 -3.60
N GLU A 201 -10.52 -13.42 -3.50
CA GLU A 201 -11.08 -14.15 -2.35
C GLU A 201 -10.31 -13.87 -1.05
N GLU A 202 -8.97 -13.83 -1.09
CA GLU A 202 -8.15 -13.45 0.07
C GLU A 202 -8.46 -12.02 0.57
N MET A 203 -8.64 -11.08 -0.36
CA MET A 203 -9.04 -9.71 -0.03
C MET A 203 -10.42 -9.67 0.63
N LYS A 204 -11.39 -10.43 0.13
CA LYS A 204 -12.73 -10.54 0.75
C LYS A 204 -12.66 -11.09 2.16
N LEU A 205 -11.85 -12.13 2.39
CA LEU A 205 -11.63 -12.73 3.71
C LEU A 205 -11.00 -11.72 4.67
N PHE A 206 -9.96 -11.01 4.21
CA PHE A 206 -9.30 -9.97 5.00
C PHE A 206 -10.26 -8.84 5.40
N VAL A 207 -11.08 -8.35 4.46
CA VAL A 207 -12.10 -7.33 4.74
C VAL A 207 -13.14 -7.83 5.75
N LYS A 208 -13.62 -9.07 5.59
CA LYS A 208 -14.62 -9.66 6.48
C LYS A 208 -14.14 -9.79 7.93
N GLU A 209 -12.87 -10.17 8.11
CA GLU A 209 -12.25 -10.36 9.43
C GLU A 209 -12.06 -9.04 10.18
N HIS A 210 -11.71 -7.97 9.48
CA HIS A 210 -11.31 -6.69 10.10
C HIS A 210 -12.42 -5.63 10.13
N ARG A 211 -13.56 -5.91 9.48
CA ARG A 211 -14.75 -5.05 9.54
C ARG A 211 -15.23 -4.88 10.98
N SER A 212 -15.61 -3.66 11.36
CA SER A 212 -16.29 -3.41 12.64
C SER A 212 -17.56 -4.26 12.72
N LYS A 213 -17.69 -5.06 13.79
CA LYS A 213 -18.99 -5.68 14.10
C LYS A 213 -19.95 -4.54 14.39
N ARG A 214 -20.99 -4.36 13.57
CA ARG A 214 -22.05 -3.39 13.89
C ARG A 214 -22.57 -3.73 15.28
N ALA A 215 -22.60 -2.75 16.18
CA ALA A 215 -23.51 -2.83 17.32
C ALA A 215 -24.92 -2.91 16.72
N VAL A 216 -25.60 -4.02 16.98
CA VAL A 216 -27.01 -4.23 16.59
C VAL A 216 -27.87 -3.34 17.46
#